data_AF-A0A401ZTR3-F1
#
_entry.id   AF-A0A401ZTR3-F1
#
_cell.length_a   1.000
_cell.length_b   1.000
_cell.length_c   1.000
_cell.angle_alpha   90.00
_cell.angle_beta   90.00
_cell.angle_gamma   90.00
#
_symmetry.space_group_name_H-M   'P 1'
#
loop_
_entity.id
_entity.type
_entity.pdbx_description
1 polymer ?
#
loop_
_entity_poly.entity_id
_entity_poly.type
_entity_poly.pdbx_seq_one_letter_code
_entity_poly.pdbx_strand_id
1 'polypeptide(L)'
;MHTFKQTEVPNTSYGKKGRRFSPWMLVGGLSTLLVILGSGLFFFAQPTIGSQAAAAVPNGECSLIVPPQPLTAEGLATPYQLVATQPDKGACHEANAKQAAFVQGAVFDPATNQISIYNPLVVDKGKKPAMPPVVPTLPANAVVGLWFGSNGTVLTLRSSQNSLTDGNCVNGLPGSPFGQFAYCNAPDFFTAVNAAIKAGKLTPPALGMGNDGLTCPSVRDFGVVDMDQSDNVNTTYLIDRKGRVAQMTAANVQQLPEATIQVNGSDNRLLSSAMDGALGCHSWSAPDLADPGKMVPALPLNELQAATYQAAPMATIPANDPMVKVGDTMSLKKLNLYRVGVNQPVVQNKNDASTSQYCKNLLSVAPTRIRNDKAFTQLMPSVDPAVANNLFTFLAQRFNATWGQDGLNCQNLIKQKSPIKVTMNKQGIAVNATFKGNLFDSMGN
;
A
#
# COMPACT_ATOMS: atom_id res chain seq x y z
N MET A 1 12.60 20.20 -72.56
CA MET A 1 11.14 20.08 -72.48
C MET A 1 10.71 20.64 -71.12
N HIS A 2 10.58 21.97 -71.02
CA HIS A 2 9.30 22.71 -71.08
C HIS A 2 8.45 22.43 -69.83
N THR A 3 8.13 23.37 -68.92
CA THR A 3 8.14 24.85 -68.88
C THR A 3 7.86 25.20 -67.38
N PHE A 4 8.43 26.19 -66.71
CA PHE A 4 8.05 27.60 -66.79
C PHE A 4 9.03 28.51 -66.02
N LYS A 5 9.38 29.63 -66.69
CA LYS A 5 9.95 30.89 -66.17
C LYS A 5 8.88 31.62 -65.33
N GLN A 6 9.16 32.16 -64.15
CA GLN A 6 9.91 33.40 -63.80
C GLN A 6 8.99 34.63 -63.70
N THR A 7 9.00 35.31 -62.54
CA THR A 7 8.84 36.76 -62.28
C THR A 7 8.86 36.96 -60.74
N GLU A 8 9.42 37.98 -60.08
CA GLU A 8 10.25 39.17 -60.36
C GLU A 8 10.49 39.84 -58.96
N VAL A 9 11.65 40.38 -58.56
CA VAL A 9 12.02 41.82 -58.43
C VAL A 9 13.09 41.92 -57.29
N PRO A 10 14.04 42.90 -57.30
CA PRO A 10 15.40 42.72 -56.76
C PRO A 10 15.78 43.52 -55.48
N ASN A 11 16.96 43.16 -54.95
CA ASN A 11 18.00 43.94 -54.26
C ASN A 11 17.62 45.05 -53.26
N THR A 12 18.22 45.00 -52.06
CA THR A 12 19.22 46.02 -51.68
C THR A 12 20.09 45.59 -50.50
N SER A 13 21.37 45.93 -50.66
CA SER A 13 22.52 45.90 -49.74
C SER A 13 22.24 46.50 -48.36
N TYR A 14 22.94 46.03 -47.32
CA TYR A 14 23.71 46.81 -46.30
C TYR A 14 24.19 45.76 -45.26
N GLY A 15 25.47 45.55 -45.00
CA GLY A 15 26.43 46.52 -44.50
C GLY A 15 26.76 46.18 -43.03
N LYS A 16 27.91 45.54 -42.79
CA LYS A 16 28.47 45.32 -41.44
C LYS A 16 28.65 46.65 -40.70
N LYS A 17 28.20 46.75 -39.44
CA LYS A 17 28.97 47.27 -38.29
C LYS A 17 28.17 47.18 -36.98
N GLY A 18 28.90 46.89 -35.90
CA GLY A 18 28.37 46.36 -34.65
C GLY A 18 27.70 47.34 -33.70
N ARG A 19 27.07 46.75 -32.68
CA ARG A 19 26.52 47.38 -31.47
C ARG A 19 26.72 46.37 -30.33
N ARG A 20 27.59 46.68 -29.37
CA ARG A 20 27.30 47.41 -28.11
C ARG A 20 26.31 46.63 -27.23
N PHE A 21 26.88 46.02 -26.19
CA PHE A 21 26.20 45.48 -25.01
C PHE A 21 25.25 46.53 -24.42
N SER A 22 24.03 46.09 -24.11
CA SER A 22 23.05 46.83 -23.30
C SER A 22 22.62 45.92 -22.13
N PRO A 23 22.48 46.42 -20.88
CA PRO A 23 22.46 45.61 -19.67
C PRO A 23 21.06 45.11 -19.25
N TRP A 24 20.13 44.94 -20.18
CA TRP A 24 18.73 44.58 -19.89
C TRP A 24 18.26 43.26 -20.54
N MET A 25 19.12 42.23 -20.52
CA MET A 25 18.71 40.84 -20.80
C MET A 25 19.13 39.92 -19.66
N LEU A 26 18.54 40.16 -18.49
CA LEU A 26 18.55 39.23 -17.35
C LEU A 26 17.14 39.16 -16.73
N VAL A 27 16.10 38.97 -17.55
CA VAL A 27 14.79 38.49 -17.10
C VAL A 27 14.17 37.71 -18.25
N GLY A 28 14.26 36.38 -18.22
CA GLY A 28 13.64 35.52 -19.24
C GLY A 28 14.50 34.31 -19.60
N GLY A 29 14.81 33.47 -18.62
CA GLY A 29 15.63 32.27 -18.84
C GLY A 29 15.95 31.51 -17.56
N LEU A 30 14.95 31.30 -16.70
CA LEU A 30 15.07 30.51 -15.46
C LEU A 30 13.68 29.97 -15.09
N SER A 31 13.05 29.23 -16.01
CA SER A 31 11.70 28.67 -15.79
C SER A 31 11.47 27.30 -16.43
N THR A 32 12.52 26.60 -16.85
CA THR A 32 12.43 25.25 -17.45
C THR A 32 13.52 24.31 -16.95
N LEU A 33 13.82 24.37 -15.65
CA LEU A 33 14.73 23.44 -14.97
C LEU A 33 14.41 23.30 -13.46
N LEU A 34 13.12 23.27 -13.11
CA LEU A 34 12.63 23.17 -11.72
C LEU A 34 11.37 22.28 -11.60
N VAL A 35 11.34 21.12 -12.29
CA VAL A 35 10.24 20.13 -12.16
C VAL A 35 10.74 18.67 -12.01
N ILE A 36 12.04 18.39 -11.82
CA ILE A 36 12.55 17.00 -11.63
C ILE A 36 13.34 16.81 -10.31
N LEU A 37 13.08 17.63 -9.29
CA LEU A 37 13.70 17.46 -7.95
C LEU A 37 12.65 17.59 -6.84
N GLY A 38 11.61 16.74 -6.88
CA GLY A 38 10.51 16.74 -5.92
C GLY A 38 10.22 15.43 -5.19
N SER A 39 11.02 14.37 -5.42
CA SER A 39 10.71 13.02 -4.90
C SER A 39 11.91 12.20 -4.42
N GLY A 40 13.08 12.82 -4.19
CA GLY A 40 14.33 12.08 -3.93
C GLY A 40 15.08 12.33 -2.62
N LEU A 41 14.81 13.40 -1.86
CA LEU A 41 15.70 13.81 -0.77
C LEU A 41 14.94 14.46 0.39
N PHE A 42 14.19 13.69 1.19
CA PHE A 42 13.81 14.06 2.56
C PHE A 42 13.46 12.82 3.40
N PHE A 43 14.38 11.86 3.45
CA PHE A 43 14.41 10.84 4.49
C PHE A 43 15.74 10.96 5.20
N PHE A 44 15.87 11.82 6.22
CA PHE A 44 16.79 11.66 7.36
C PHE A 44 16.56 12.78 8.38
N ALA A 45 16.06 12.42 9.56
CA ALA A 45 16.47 12.91 10.89
C ALA A 45 15.32 12.70 11.89
N GLN A 46 15.23 11.49 12.47
CA GLN A 46 14.66 11.37 13.82
C GLN A 46 15.80 11.65 14.82
N PRO A 47 15.70 12.66 15.69
CA PRO A 47 16.70 12.84 16.74
C PRO A 47 16.49 11.76 17.80
N THR A 48 17.39 10.79 17.87
CA THR A 48 17.50 9.86 19.00
C THR A 48 18.28 10.52 20.12
N ILE A 49 17.60 11.34 20.92
CA ILE A 49 18.12 11.79 22.21
C ILE A 49 17.12 11.37 23.29
N GLY A 50 17.48 10.35 24.06
CA GLY A 50 16.70 9.90 25.21
C GLY A 50 17.19 8.57 25.77
N SER A 51 17.64 8.60 27.01
CA SER A 51 18.23 7.51 27.80
C SER A 51 17.44 6.19 27.76
N GLN A 52 18.13 5.05 27.80
CA GLN A 52 17.54 3.71 27.90
C GLN A 52 16.90 3.50 29.28
N ALA A 53 15.66 3.97 29.45
CA ALA A 53 14.65 3.19 30.14
C ALA A 53 14.06 2.21 29.11
N ALA A 54 13.76 0.98 29.49
CA ALA A 54 12.97 0.08 28.65
C ALA A 54 11.64 0.78 28.34
N ALA A 55 11.53 1.39 27.16
CA ALA A 55 10.30 2.03 26.74
C ALA A 55 9.19 0.98 26.81
N ALA A 56 8.14 1.26 27.57
CA ALA A 56 6.99 0.36 27.63
C ALA A 56 6.52 0.07 26.20
N VAL A 57 6.35 -1.21 25.86
CA VAL A 57 5.82 -1.61 24.55
C VAL A 57 4.45 -0.93 24.40
N PRO A 58 4.24 -0.09 23.36
CA PRO A 58 2.96 0.58 23.18
C PRO A 58 1.80 -0.41 23.10
N ASN A 59 0.63 -0.05 23.64
CA ASN A 59 -0.57 -0.87 23.52
C ASN A 59 -0.93 -1.05 22.04
N GLY A 60 -0.82 -2.27 21.53
CA GLY A 60 -1.18 -2.61 20.15
C GLY A 60 -2.66 -2.93 19.94
N GLU A 61 -3.46 -2.97 21.01
CA GLU A 61 -4.87 -3.34 20.99
C GLU A 61 -5.76 -2.09 20.93
N CYS A 62 -6.03 -1.64 19.70
CA CYS A 62 -6.79 -0.43 19.45
C CYS A 62 -8.17 -0.74 18.86
N SER A 63 -9.13 0.14 19.12
CA SER A 63 -10.44 0.11 18.48
C SER A 63 -10.64 1.37 17.64
N LEU A 64 -11.29 1.23 16.50
CA LEU A 64 -11.69 2.34 15.64
C LEU A 64 -13.20 2.50 15.68
N ILE A 65 -13.66 3.66 16.13
CA ILE A 65 -15.08 4.00 16.10
C ILE A 65 -15.43 4.46 14.69
N VAL A 66 -16.28 3.68 14.02
CA VAL A 66 -16.77 3.95 12.66
C VAL A 66 -17.92 4.95 12.76
N PRO A 67 -17.90 6.07 12.00
CA PRO A 67 -18.94 7.08 12.04
C PRO A 67 -20.27 6.55 11.47
N PRO A 68 -21.42 7.13 11.85
CA PRO A 68 -22.72 6.79 11.26
C PRO A 68 -22.69 6.91 9.73
N GLN A 69 -23.46 6.04 9.04
CA GLN A 69 -23.58 6.04 7.58
C GLN A 69 -22.23 6.08 6.83
N PRO A 70 -21.29 5.17 7.13
CA PRO A 70 -19.88 5.27 6.70
C PRO A 70 -19.67 5.19 5.18
N LEU A 71 -20.71 4.81 4.42
CA LEU A 71 -20.67 4.69 2.95
C LEU A 71 -21.21 5.94 2.22
N THR A 72 -21.59 6.99 2.95
CA THR A 72 -22.07 8.26 2.37
C THR A 72 -20.96 9.31 2.33
N ALA A 73 -21.14 10.39 1.56
CA ALA A 73 -20.19 11.50 1.51
C ALA A 73 -19.90 12.09 2.90
N GLU A 74 -20.94 12.26 3.72
CA GLU A 74 -20.81 12.77 5.10
C GLU A 74 -20.09 11.76 6.01
N GLY A 75 -20.43 10.48 5.91
CA GLY A 75 -19.77 9.42 6.69
C GLY A 75 -18.29 9.28 6.34
N LEU A 76 -17.94 9.32 5.05
CA LEU A 76 -16.56 9.31 4.58
C LEU A 76 -15.76 10.50 5.14
N ALA A 77 -16.33 11.69 5.12
CA ALA A 77 -15.68 12.92 5.58
C ALA A 77 -15.67 13.07 7.11
N THR A 78 -16.44 12.26 7.84
CA THR A 78 -16.46 12.29 9.30
C THR A 78 -15.23 11.54 9.85
N PRO A 79 -14.39 12.17 10.70
CA PRO A 79 -13.23 11.50 11.25
C PRO A 79 -13.59 10.26 12.06
N TYR A 80 -12.93 9.16 11.73
CA TYR A 80 -12.96 7.92 12.49
C TYR A 80 -12.12 8.12 13.75
N GLN A 81 -12.56 7.55 14.87
CA GLN A 81 -11.94 7.83 16.17
C GLN A 81 -11.19 6.63 16.74
N LEU A 82 -9.87 6.75 16.87
CA LEU A 82 -9.01 5.76 17.49
C LEU A 82 -9.12 5.83 19.02
N VAL A 83 -9.25 4.66 19.66
CA VAL A 83 -9.22 4.49 21.11
C VAL A 83 -8.48 3.21 21.49
N ALA A 84 -8.04 3.11 22.74
CA ALA A 84 -7.64 1.83 23.30
C ALA A 84 -8.85 0.88 23.39
N THR A 85 -8.68 -0.37 22.99
CA THR A 85 -9.71 -1.40 23.19
C THR A 85 -9.95 -1.63 24.68
N GLN A 86 -8.87 -1.70 25.44
CA GLN A 86 -8.83 -1.83 26.91
C GLN A 86 -8.01 -0.66 27.48
N PRO A 87 -8.65 0.41 27.99
CA PRO A 87 -7.95 1.63 28.42
C PRO A 87 -6.94 1.41 29.55
N ASP A 88 -7.14 0.40 30.39
CA ASP A 88 -6.25 -0.01 31.48
C ASP A 88 -4.93 -0.60 30.99
N LYS A 89 -4.85 -1.06 29.74
CA LYS A 89 -3.62 -1.55 29.09
C LYS A 89 -2.80 -0.46 28.40
N GLY A 90 -3.20 0.80 28.54
CA GLY A 90 -2.55 1.96 27.94
C GLY A 90 -3.34 2.56 26.77
N ALA A 91 -3.06 3.81 26.45
CA ALA A 91 -3.74 4.55 25.40
C ALA A 91 -3.28 4.12 23.99
N CYS A 92 -4.15 4.38 22.99
CA CYS A 92 -3.79 4.37 21.58
C CYS A 92 -3.76 5.80 21.06
N HIS A 93 -2.71 6.13 20.30
CA HIS A 93 -2.51 7.44 19.71
C HIS A 93 -2.21 7.31 18.22
N GLU A 94 -2.95 8.02 17.39
CA GLU A 94 -2.81 8.00 15.93
C GLU A 94 -1.46 8.58 15.48
N ALA A 95 -0.89 9.50 16.26
CA ALA A 95 0.46 10.02 16.04
C ALA A 95 1.58 9.03 16.42
N ASN A 96 1.25 7.89 17.04
CA ASN A 96 2.22 6.85 17.34
C ASN A 96 2.27 5.84 16.19
N ALA A 97 3.41 5.80 15.51
CA ALA A 97 3.59 4.96 14.34
C ALA A 97 3.38 3.45 14.57
N LYS A 98 3.42 2.97 15.82
CA LYS A 98 3.15 1.57 16.20
C LYS A 98 1.70 1.30 16.63
N GLN A 99 0.82 2.29 16.54
CA GLN A 99 -0.59 2.21 16.98
C GLN A 99 -1.57 2.76 15.94
N ALA A 100 -1.08 3.57 15.00
CA ALA A 100 -1.85 4.25 13.97
C ALA A 100 -2.79 3.29 13.21
N ALA A 101 -4.01 3.75 12.95
CA ALA A 101 -5.00 3.07 12.14
C ALA A 101 -5.32 3.87 10.88
N PHE A 102 -5.70 3.19 9.82
CA PHE A 102 -5.84 3.75 8.48
C PHE A 102 -7.15 3.30 7.87
N VAL A 103 -7.78 4.19 7.10
CA VAL A 103 -8.96 3.87 6.30
C VAL A 103 -8.70 4.22 4.86
N GLN A 104 -9.06 3.32 3.95
CA GLN A 104 -9.05 3.55 2.52
C GLN A 104 -10.42 3.21 1.94
N GLY A 105 -11.00 4.12 1.18
CA GLY A 105 -12.26 3.96 0.50
C GLY A 105 -12.08 3.92 -1.02
N ALA A 106 -12.89 3.10 -1.67
CA ALA A 106 -13.04 3.11 -3.13
C ALA A 106 -14.52 3.27 -3.49
N VAL A 107 -14.77 4.06 -4.53
CA VAL A 107 -16.09 4.45 -5.00
C VAL A 107 -16.21 3.99 -6.44
N PHE A 108 -17.12 3.06 -6.72
CA PHE A 108 -17.44 2.63 -8.07
C PHE A 108 -18.68 3.37 -8.57
N ASP A 109 -18.56 4.03 -9.71
CA ASP A 109 -19.65 4.69 -10.42
C ASP A 109 -20.29 3.74 -11.44
N PRO A 110 -21.52 3.25 -11.23
CA PRO A 110 -22.16 2.34 -12.18
C PRO A 110 -22.56 3.02 -13.51
N ALA A 111 -22.67 4.35 -13.56
CA ALA A 111 -23.02 5.07 -14.78
C ALA A 111 -21.82 5.14 -15.74
N THR A 112 -20.62 5.41 -15.20
CA THR A 112 -19.40 5.56 -16.00
C THR A 112 -18.49 4.34 -15.97
N ASN A 113 -18.74 3.37 -15.08
CA ASN A 113 -17.89 2.21 -14.80
C ASN A 113 -16.47 2.61 -14.33
N GLN A 114 -16.32 3.78 -13.73
CA GLN A 114 -15.04 4.25 -13.19
C GLN A 114 -14.94 4.03 -11.69
N ILE A 115 -13.70 3.92 -11.20
CA ILE A 115 -13.38 3.87 -9.78
C ILE A 115 -12.72 5.18 -9.38
N SER A 116 -13.02 5.70 -8.20
CA SER A 116 -12.29 6.78 -7.54
C SER A 116 -11.94 6.39 -6.11
N ILE A 117 -10.92 7.00 -5.52
CA ILE A 117 -10.42 6.69 -4.18
C ILE A 117 -10.73 7.86 -3.25
N TYR A 118 -10.97 7.55 -1.99
CA TYR A 118 -11.02 8.54 -0.92
C TYR A 118 -10.40 7.92 0.32
N ASN A 119 -9.56 8.66 1.05
CA ASN A 119 -8.90 8.16 2.25
C ASN A 119 -9.51 8.85 3.50
N PRO A 120 -10.52 8.27 4.17
CA PRO A 120 -11.11 8.86 5.37
C PRO A 120 -10.06 9.12 6.44
N LEU A 121 -10.28 10.17 7.23
CA LEU A 121 -9.33 10.58 8.26
C LEU A 121 -9.55 9.80 9.56
N VAL A 122 -8.47 9.37 10.20
CA VAL A 122 -8.47 8.87 11.58
C VAL A 122 -7.92 9.93 12.52
N VAL A 123 -8.52 10.07 13.70
CA VAL A 123 -8.06 10.94 14.78
C VAL A 123 -8.19 10.24 16.13
N ASP A 124 -7.43 10.66 17.13
CA ASP A 124 -7.68 10.25 18.52
C ASP A 124 -9.09 10.67 18.96
N LYS A 125 -9.78 9.82 19.73
CA LYS A 125 -11.13 10.12 20.23
C LYS A 125 -11.22 11.48 20.91
N GLY A 126 -12.20 12.27 20.48
CA GLY A 126 -12.46 13.62 20.99
C GLY A 126 -11.45 14.69 20.55
N LYS A 127 -10.46 14.35 19.72
CA LYS A 127 -9.54 15.34 19.13
C LYS A 127 -10.08 15.87 17.81
N LYS A 128 -9.74 17.13 17.53
CA LYS A 128 -9.97 17.76 16.24
C LYS A 128 -8.81 17.46 15.31
N PRO A 129 -9.05 17.27 14.01
CA PRO A 129 -7.99 17.10 13.04
C PRO A 129 -7.14 18.36 12.90
N ALA A 130 -5.95 18.22 12.31
CA ALA A 130 -5.08 19.35 11.99
C ALA A 130 -5.73 20.24 10.92
N MET A 131 -6.38 19.60 9.94
CA MET A 131 -7.14 20.20 8.85
C MET A 131 -8.48 19.48 8.70
N PRO A 132 -9.59 20.17 8.39
CA PRO A 132 -10.87 19.51 8.14
C PRO A 132 -10.77 18.54 6.95
N PRO A 133 -11.40 17.35 7.01
CA PRO A 133 -11.47 16.46 5.85
C PRO A 133 -12.22 17.11 4.69
N VAL A 134 -11.81 16.79 3.47
CA VAL A 134 -12.54 17.16 2.25
C VAL A 134 -13.81 16.31 2.18
N VAL A 135 -14.96 16.95 1.96
CA VAL A 135 -16.22 16.20 1.74
C VAL A 135 -16.27 15.76 0.27
N PRO A 136 -16.25 14.45 -0.03
CA PRO A 136 -16.24 13.99 -1.41
C PRO A 136 -17.62 14.18 -2.05
N THR A 137 -17.64 14.39 -3.36
CA THR A 137 -18.88 14.26 -4.15
C THR A 137 -18.99 12.83 -4.66
N LEU A 138 -20.04 12.12 -4.27
CA LEU A 138 -20.28 10.75 -4.73
C LEU A 138 -21.23 10.74 -5.95
N PRO A 139 -20.97 9.89 -6.95
CA PRO A 139 -21.92 9.70 -8.05
C PRO A 139 -23.23 9.09 -7.54
N ALA A 140 -24.31 9.29 -8.31
CA ALA A 140 -25.59 8.67 -7.99
C ALA A 140 -25.47 7.14 -8.03
N ASN A 141 -26.02 6.46 -7.02
CA ASN A 141 -25.97 5.01 -6.86
C ASN A 141 -24.54 4.43 -6.79
N ALA A 142 -23.57 5.24 -6.37
CA ALA A 142 -22.20 4.77 -6.19
C ALA A 142 -22.14 3.56 -5.23
N VAL A 143 -21.30 2.59 -5.56
CA VAL A 143 -20.98 1.49 -4.65
C VAL A 143 -19.68 1.83 -3.93
N VAL A 144 -19.76 2.05 -2.62
CA VAL A 144 -18.61 2.41 -1.79
C VAL A 144 -18.14 1.19 -1.02
N GLY A 145 -16.84 0.90 -1.07
CA GLY A 145 -16.17 -0.06 -0.19
C GLY A 145 -15.14 0.65 0.69
N LEU A 146 -14.93 0.16 1.91
CA LEU A 146 -13.91 0.63 2.85
C LEU A 146 -13.03 -0.53 3.31
N TRP A 147 -11.74 -0.25 3.46
CA TRP A 147 -10.74 -1.15 4.02
C TRP A 147 -9.98 -0.45 5.14
N PHE A 148 -9.60 -1.22 6.14
CA PHE A 148 -8.96 -0.71 7.35
C PHE A 148 -7.63 -1.40 7.56
N GLY A 149 -6.62 -0.62 7.94
CA GLY A 149 -5.31 -1.11 8.36
C GLY A 149 -4.93 -0.58 9.74
N SER A 150 -4.01 -1.25 10.40
CA SER A 150 -3.40 -0.79 11.65
C SER A 150 -1.93 -1.17 11.69
N ASN A 151 -1.11 -0.34 12.33
CA ASN A 151 0.27 -0.68 12.69
C ASN A 151 0.37 -1.28 14.10
N GLY A 152 -0.74 -1.31 14.85
CA GLY A 152 -0.86 -2.03 16.11
C GLY A 152 -1.02 -3.54 15.90
N THR A 153 -1.19 -4.29 16.97
CA THR A 153 -1.39 -5.75 16.92
C THR A 153 -2.80 -6.11 16.43
N VAL A 154 -3.81 -5.41 16.95
CA VAL A 154 -5.22 -5.68 16.64
C VAL A 154 -6.00 -4.38 16.49
N LEU A 155 -6.78 -4.29 15.42
CA LEU A 155 -7.79 -3.27 15.20
C LEU A 155 -9.18 -3.87 15.37
N THR A 156 -9.92 -3.38 16.36
CA THR A 156 -11.32 -3.74 16.58
C THR A 156 -12.25 -2.63 16.08
N LEU A 157 -13.17 -2.92 15.17
CA LEU A 157 -14.18 -1.93 14.77
C LEU A 157 -15.26 -1.79 15.84
N ARG A 158 -15.63 -0.56 16.17
CA ARG A 158 -16.73 -0.22 17.08
C ARG A 158 -17.79 0.61 16.38
N SER A 159 -19.04 0.30 16.68
CA SER A 159 -20.20 0.99 16.13
C SER A 159 -20.43 2.35 16.80
N SER A 160 -20.85 3.32 16.00
CA SER A 160 -21.49 4.56 16.42
C SER A 160 -22.83 4.64 15.68
N GLN A 161 -23.95 4.64 16.41
CA GLN A 161 -25.30 4.68 15.83
C GLN A 161 -25.52 3.62 14.73
N ASN A 162 -25.21 2.35 15.01
CA ASN A 162 -25.36 1.22 14.08
C ASN A 162 -24.44 1.22 12.84
N SER A 163 -23.42 2.08 12.81
CA SER A 163 -22.51 2.24 11.65
C SER A 163 -21.91 0.94 11.11
N LEU A 164 -21.61 -0.05 11.97
CA LEU A 164 -21.06 -1.32 11.48
C LEU A 164 -22.07 -2.13 10.65
N THR A 165 -23.35 -2.08 11.03
CA THR A 165 -24.42 -2.72 10.27
C THR A 165 -24.69 -1.93 9.00
N ASP A 166 -24.81 -0.60 9.11
CA ASP A 166 -25.09 0.28 7.96
C ASP A 166 -23.97 0.23 6.90
N GLY A 167 -22.74 -0.01 7.33
CA GLY A 167 -21.58 -0.18 6.45
C GLY A 167 -21.33 -1.60 5.96
N ASN A 168 -22.11 -2.60 6.38
CA ASN A 168 -21.79 -4.03 6.14
C ASN A 168 -20.35 -4.38 6.56
N CYS A 169 -19.95 -3.95 7.77
CA CYS A 169 -18.60 -4.08 8.26
C CYS A 169 -18.28 -5.48 8.78
N VAL A 170 -17.10 -5.99 8.40
CA VAL A 170 -16.56 -7.28 8.82
C VAL A 170 -15.16 -7.08 9.36
N ASN A 171 -14.95 -7.53 10.60
CA ASN A 171 -13.68 -7.48 11.30
C ASN A 171 -13.46 -8.85 11.96
N GLY A 172 -13.42 -9.90 11.16
CA GLY A 172 -13.28 -11.29 11.59
C GLY A 172 -14.57 -11.96 12.06
N LEU A 173 -14.42 -12.84 13.06
CA LEU A 173 -15.54 -13.48 13.76
C LEU A 173 -15.78 -12.78 15.11
N PRO A 174 -16.96 -12.94 15.74
CA PRO A 174 -17.19 -12.44 17.08
C PRO A 174 -16.09 -12.87 18.06
N GLY A 175 -15.42 -11.90 18.70
CA GLY A 175 -14.31 -12.15 19.62
C GLY A 175 -12.99 -12.59 18.95
N SER A 176 -12.90 -12.62 17.62
CA SER A 176 -11.70 -13.01 16.88
C SER A 176 -11.53 -12.14 15.64
N PRO A 177 -10.99 -10.91 15.79
CA PRO A 177 -10.71 -10.01 14.68
C PRO A 177 -9.61 -10.54 13.77
N PHE A 178 -9.48 -9.98 12.57
CA PHE A 178 -8.41 -10.33 11.63
C PHE A 178 -7.03 -9.81 12.06
N GLY A 179 -6.85 -9.31 13.28
CA GLY A 179 -5.64 -8.58 13.67
C GLY A 179 -5.69 -7.17 13.11
N GLN A 180 -4.82 -6.85 12.15
CA GLN A 180 -4.62 -5.48 11.65
C GLN A 180 -5.64 -5.04 10.59
N PHE A 181 -6.44 -5.98 10.06
CA PHE A 181 -7.34 -5.76 8.92
C PHE A 181 -8.83 -5.70 9.31
N ALA A 182 -9.60 -4.93 8.55
CA ALA A 182 -11.05 -5.04 8.47
C ALA A 182 -11.56 -4.45 7.13
N TYR A 183 -12.85 -4.60 6.86
CA TYR A 183 -13.50 -3.93 5.74
C TYR A 183 -14.96 -3.61 6.02
N CYS A 184 -15.55 -2.70 5.24
CA CYS A 184 -16.99 -2.44 5.16
C CYS A 184 -17.40 -2.47 3.68
N ASN A 185 -18.44 -3.24 3.36
CA ASN A 185 -19.03 -3.33 2.02
C ASN A 185 -18.09 -3.78 0.86
N ALA A 186 -16.92 -4.35 1.17
CA ALA A 186 -15.98 -4.83 0.16
C ALA A 186 -16.58 -5.88 -0.81
N PRO A 187 -17.39 -6.88 -0.36
CA PRO A 187 -17.98 -7.85 -1.28
C PRO A 187 -18.91 -7.23 -2.34
N ASP A 188 -19.72 -6.24 -1.96
CA ASP A 188 -20.64 -5.57 -2.89
C ASP A 188 -19.86 -4.71 -3.88
N PHE A 189 -18.83 -4.00 -3.41
CA PHE A 189 -17.89 -3.26 -4.25
C PHE A 189 -17.24 -4.18 -5.29
N PHE A 190 -16.59 -5.27 -4.87
CA PHE A 190 -15.93 -6.19 -5.79
C PHE A 190 -16.91 -6.88 -6.73
N THR A 191 -18.12 -7.19 -6.29
CA THR A 191 -19.16 -7.77 -7.15
C THR A 191 -19.53 -6.81 -8.28
N ALA A 192 -19.79 -5.54 -7.98
CA ALA A 192 -20.12 -4.53 -8.97
C ALA A 192 -18.97 -4.30 -9.97
N VAL A 193 -17.75 -4.18 -9.47
CA VAL A 193 -16.56 -3.93 -10.30
C VAL A 193 -16.22 -5.15 -11.16
N ASN A 194 -16.20 -6.36 -10.61
CA ASN A 194 -15.95 -7.57 -11.39
C ASN A 194 -17.02 -7.80 -12.46
N ALA A 195 -18.28 -7.41 -12.21
CA ALA A 195 -19.33 -7.45 -13.23
C ALA A 195 -19.02 -6.49 -14.39
N ALA A 196 -18.54 -5.27 -14.10
CA ALA A 196 -18.11 -4.33 -15.12
C ALA A 196 -16.89 -4.84 -15.91
N ILE A 197 -15.92 -5.46 -15.24
CA ILE A 197 -14.74 -6.08 -15.87
C ILE A 197 -15.16 -7.22 -16.80
N LYS A 198 -15.99 -8.15 -16.30
CA LYS A 198 -16.51 -9.28 -17.08
C LYS A 198 -17.33 -8.81 -18.30
N ALA A 199 -18.02 -7.68 -18.19
CA ALA A 199 -18.76 -7.07 -19.28
C ALA A 199 -17.89 -6.23 -20.24
N GLY A 200 -16.59 -6.12 -20.00
CA GLY A 200 -15.68 -5.29 -20.80
C GLY A 200 -15.89 -3.79 -20.66
N LYS A 201 -16.61 -3.33 -19.62
CA LYS A 201 -16.89 -1.91 -19.35
C LYS A 201 -15.82 -1.21 -18.53
N LEU A 202 -15.05 -1.99 -17.77
CA LEU A 202 -13.87 -1.55 -17.05
C LEU A 202 -12.73 -2.50 -17.38
N THR A 203 -11.55 -1.98 -17.69
CA THR A 203 -10.36 -2.79 -17.95
C THR A 203 -9.29 -2.40 -16.94
N PRO A 204 -8.95 -3.28 -15.98
CA PRO A 204 -7.78 -3.07 -15.13
C PRO A 204 -6.54 -2.89 -16.02
N PRO A 205 -5.58 -2.02 -15.67
CA PRO A 205 -4.36 -1.89 -16.45
C PRO A 205 -3.52 -3.16 -16.35
N ALA A 206 -2.94 -3.59 -17.47
CA ALA A 206 -2.03 -4.74 -17.48
C ALA A 206 -0.81 -4.50 -16.56
N LEU A 207 -0.24 -5.59 -16.04
CA LEU A 207 1.05 -5.51 -15.36
C LEU A 207 2.14 -5.10 -16.37
N GLY A 208 3.00 -4.16 -15.96
CA GLY A 208 4.11 -3.70 -16.78
C GLY A 208 5.27 -4.70 -16.84
N MET A 209 6.39 -4.24 -17.40
CA MET A 209 7.68 -4.92 -17.34
C MET A 209 8.64 -4.06 -16.51
N GLY A 210 9.28 -4.68 -15.51
CA GLY A 210 10.24 -4.01 -14.65
C GLY A 210 11.60 -3.81 -15.32
N ASN A 211 12.44 -3.01 -14.68
CA ASN A 211 13.83 -2.76 -15.06
C ASN A 211 14.70 -4.03 -14.98
N ASP A 212 14.23 -5.05 -14.26
CA ASP A 212 14.78 -6.40 -14.19
C ASP A 212 14.47 -7.26 -15.44
N GLY A 213 13.63 -6.76 -16.36
CA GLY A 213 13.16 -7.49 -17.54
C GLY A 213 12.07 -8.52 -17.23
N LEU A 214 11.55 -8.56 -16.01
CA LEU A 214 10.46 -9.44 -15.59
C LEU A 214 9.13 -8.69 -15.57
N THR A 215 8.02 -9.42 -15.56
CA THR A 215 6.70 -8.83 -15.31
C THR A 215 6.73 -8.10 -13.95
N CYS A 216 6.18 -6.89 -13.91
CA CYS A 216 5.97 -6.15 -12.68
C CYS A 216 5.13 -6.98 -11.70
N PRO A 217 5.51 -7.01 -10.41
CA PRO A 217 4.76 -7.79 -9.43
C PRO A 217 3.34 -7.23 -9.27
N SER A 218 2.39 -8.10 -8.95
CA SER A 218 1.11 -7.69 -8.36
C SER A 218 1.12 -7.97 -6.85
N VAL A 219 0.08 -7.56 -6.12
CA VAL A 219 -0.03 -7.84 -4.68
C VAL A 219 -0.18 -9.33 -4.36
N ARG A 220 -0.44 -10.18 -5.38
CA ARG A 220 -0.49 -11.65 -5.24
C ARG A 220 0.76 -12.35 -5.78
N ASP A 221 1.85 -11.60 -6.02
CA ASP A 221 3.15 -12.15 -6.38
C ASP A 221 3.91 -12.60 -5.11
N PHE A 222 4.47 -13.80 -5.13
CA PHE A 222 5.22 -14.34 -3.99
C PHE A 222 6.50 -13.55 -3.66
N GLY A 223 6.98 -12.68 -4.55
CA GLY A 223 8.07 -11.75 -4.28
C GLY A 223 7.68 -10.53 -3.43
N VAL A 224 6.38 -10.27 -3.23
CA VAL A 224 5.84 -9.14 -2.46
C VAL A 224 5.39 -9.59 -1.06
N VAL A 225 4.56 -10.64 -1.04
CA VAL A 225 3.74 -11.05 0.11
C VAL A 225 4.54 -11.54 1.31
N ASP A 226 3.99 -11.36 2.51
CA ASP A 226 4.44 -12.10 3.71
C ASP A 226 3.48 -13.22 4.13
N MET A 227 3.43 -13.53 5.43
CA MET A 227 2.57 -14.58 5.99
C MET A 227 1.08 -14.22 5.99
N ASP A 228 0.76 -12.93 5.94
CA ASP A 228 -0.58 -12.36 6.08
C ASP A 228 -0.94 -11.53 4.84
N GLN A 229 -0.89 -12.18 3.68
CA GLN A 229 -0.90 -11.49 2.41
C GLN A 229 -2.17 -10.65 2.15
N SER A 230 -2.05 -9.65 1.27
CA SER A 230 -3.12 -8.71 0.90
C SER A 230 -3.45 -7.68 2.01
N ASP A 231 -2.63 -7.61 3.05
CA ASP A 231 -2.74 -6.64 4.12
C ASP A 231 -2.04 -5.30 3.78
N ASN A 232 -2.18 -4.34 4.68
CA ASN A 232 -3.38 -3.50 4.58
C ASN A 232 -3.37 -2.42 3.49
N VAL A 233 -3.53 -1.15 3.83
CA VAL A 233 -3.98 -0.12 2.88
C VAL A 233 -2.86 0.83 2.47
N ASN A 234 -3.03 1.53 1.35
CA ASN A 234 -2.08 2.52 0.85
C ASN A 234 -2.20 3.89 1.51
N THR A 235 -3.22 4.11 2.34
CA THR A 235 -3.50 5.41 2.97
C THR A 235 -2.29 5.94 3.73
N THR A 236 -2.07 7.24 3.59
CA THR A 236 -1.08 8.00 4.38
C THR A 236 -1.74 9.24 4.96
N TYR A 237 -1.24 9.68 6.10
CA TYR A 237 -1.69 10.90 6.77
C TYR A 237 -0.52 11.84 7.07
N LEU A 238 -0.85 13.11 7.29
CA LEU A 238 0.06 14.11 7.84
C LEU A 238 -0.16 14.24 9.35
N ILE A 239 0.92 14.23 10.12
CA ILE A 239 0.91 14.47 11.56
C ILE A 239 1.60 15.80 11.83
N ASP A 240 0.86 16.77 12.35
CA ASP A 240 1.44 18.07 12.72
C ASP A 240 2.28 17.99 14.00
N ARG A 241 2.99 19.07 14.33
CA ARG A 241 3.82 19.17 15.54
C ARG A 241 3.07 18.96 16.86
N LYS A 242 1.74 19.04 16.85
CA LYS A 242 0.86 18.83 18.02
C LYS A 242 0.29 17.40 18.05
N GLY A 243 0.71 16.53 17.13
CA GLY A 243 0.19 15.17 17.00
C GLY A 243 -1.23 15.10 16.43
N ARG A 244 -1.70 16.15 15.75
CA ARG A 244 -3.00 16.15 15.06
C ARG A 244 -2.84 15.66 13.63
N VAL A 245 -3.87 14.98 13.15
CA VAL A 245 -3.85 14.26 11.87
C VAL A 245 -4.57 15.08 10.79
N ALA A 246 -4.06 15.05 9.55
CA ALA A 246 -4.73 15.57 8.36
C ALA A 246 -4.62 14.58 7.19
N GLN A 247 -5.57 14.67 6.24
CA GLN A 247 -5.48 13.92 4.98
C GLN A 247 -4.23 14.35 4.19
N MET A 248 -3.57 13.41 3.54
CA MET A 248 -2.40 13.65 2.68
C MET A 248 -2.83 14.23 1.32
N THR A 249 -3.21 15.50 1.29
CA THR A 249 -3.54 16.24 0.06
C THR A 249 -2.49 17.30 -0.23
N ALA A 250 -2.34 17.71 -1.49
CA ALA A 250 -1.42 18.78 -1.88
C ALA A 250 -1.68 20.09 -1.12
N ALA A 251 -2.95 20.43 -0.89
CA ALA A 251 -3.34 21.60 -0.11
C ALA A 251 -2.88 21.49 1.36
N ASN A 252 -3.04 20.33 1.99
CA ASN A 252 -2.63 20.12 3.38
C ASN A 252 -1.10 20.06 3.52
N VAL A 253 -0.38 19.47 2.56
CA VAL A 253 1.09 19.47 2.54
C VAL A 253 1.64 20.89 2.50
N GLN A 254 1.05 21.77 1.68
CA GLN A 254 1.46 23.18 1.61
C GLN A 254 1.20 23.94 2.92
N GLN A 255 0.10 23.64 3.62
CA GLN A 255 -0.27 24.29 4.88
C GLN A 255 0.44 23.71 6.11
N LEU A 256 0.96 22.49 6.01
CA LEU A 256 1.65 21.77 7.07
C LEU A 256 3.08 21.34 6.62
N PRO A 257 3.97 22.28 6.26
CA PRO A 257 5.28 21.97 5.69
C PRO A 257 6.22 21.21 6.64
N GLU A 258 5.90 21.19 7.94
CA GLU A 258 6.68 20.52 8.98
C GLU A 258 6.00 19.25 9.51
N ALA A 259 4.88 18.84 8.89
CA ALA A 259 4.22 17.61 9.27
C ALA A 259 5.04 16.38 8.85
N THR A 260 4.98 15.35 9.68
CA THR A 260 5.56 14.04 9.36
C THR A 260 4.52 13.16 8.69
N ILE A 261 4.96 12.28 7.79
CA ILE A 261 4.06 11.34 7.12
C ILE A 261 3.87 10.10 8.02
N GLN A 262 2.62 9.79 8.32
CA GLN A 262 2.21 8.54 8.96
C GLN A 262 1.77 7.55 7.88
N VAL A 263 2.32 6.34 7.92
CA VAL A 263 2.11 5.32 6.88
C VAL A 263 1.71 3.99 7.50
N ASN A 264 0.98 3.18 6.74
CA ASN A 264 0.62 1.82 7.14
C ASN A 264 1.69 0.81 6.68
N GLY A 265 2.12 -0.09 7.58
CA GLY A 265 2.83 -1.31 7.19
C GLY A 265 1.85 -2.23 6.45
N SER A 266 2.13 -2.54 5.19
CA SER A 266 1.18 -3.22 4.31
C SER A 266 1.88 -3.81 3.07
N ASP A 267 1.43 -4.98 2.61
CA ASP A 267 1.75 -5.52 1.28
C ASP A 267 1.41 -4.54 0.15
N ASN A 268 0.21 -3.98 0.17
CA ASN A 268 -0.24 -3.03 -0.85
C ASN A 268 0.64 -1.78 -0.90
N ARG A 269 1.06 -1.27 0.25
CA ARG A 269 2.00 -0.14 0.30
C ARG A 269 3.41 -0.56 -0.10
N LEU A 270 3.88 -1.75 0.31
CA LEU A 270 5.17 -2.30 -0.11
C LEU A 270 5.26 -2.37 -1.64
N LEU A 271 4.21 -2.90 -2.28
CA LEU A 271 4.08 -2.91 -3.73
C LEU A 271 4.11 -1.47 -4.30
N SER A 272 3.10 -0.66 -3.98
CA SER A 272 2.86 0.58 -4.71
C SER A 272 3.83 1.72 -4.39
N SER A 273 4.50 1.70 -3.22
CA SER A 273 5.39 2.78 -2.80
C SER A 273 6.87 2.41 -2.82
N ALA A 274 7.23 1.13 -2.71
CA ALA A 274 8.63 0.71 -2.59
C ALA A 274 9.09 -0.16 -3.77
N MET A 275 8.42 -1.29 -4.02
CA MET A 275 8.83 -2.21 -5.08
C MET A 275 8.61 -1.61 -6.46
N ASP A 276 7.47 -0.95 -6.68
CA ASP A 276 7.20 -0.28 -7.95
C ASP A 276 8.25 0.77 -8.31
N GLY A 277 8.59 1.63 -7.34
CA GLY A 277 9.63 2.64 -7.51
C GLY A 277 11.02 2.03 -7.76
N ALA A 278 11.37 0.95 -7.06
CA ALA A 278 12.63 0.26 -7.27
C ALA A 278 12.74 -0.35 -8.68
N LEU A 279 11.65 -0.97 -9.14
CA LEU A 279 11.62 -1.76 -10.37
C LEU A 279 11.20 -0.95 -11.60
N GLY A 280 10.86 0.33 -11.47
CA GLY A 280 10.31 1.12 -12.58
C GLY A 280 8.90 0.67 -12.99
N CYS A 281 8.18 0.03 -12.07
CA CYS A 281 6.82 -0.44 -12.24
C CYS A 281 5.82 0.59 -11.73
N HIS A 282 4.53 0.38 -12.03
CA HIS A 282 3.45 1.26 -11.63
C HIS A 282 2.19 0.46 -11.24
N SER A 283 1.76 0.61 -9.99
CA SER A 283 0.46 0.14 -9.51
C SER A 283 -0.68 0.84 -10.22
N TRP A 284 -1.82 0.16 -10.33
CA TRP A 284 -3.05 0.81 -10.76
C TRP A 284 -3.46 1.91 -9.77
N SER A 285 -3.62 3.12 -10.28
CA SER A 285 -4.13 4.28 -9.54
C SER A 285 -5.46 4.78 -10.10
N ALA A 286 -6.28 5.39 -9.25
CA ALA A 286 -7.53 6.05 -9.63
C ALA A 286 -7.61 7.48 -9.01
N PRO A 287 -8.52 8.35 -9.50
CA PRO A 287 -8.63 9.72 -9.01
C PRO A 287 -8.90 9.79 -7.51
N ASP A 288 -8.22 10.68 -6.79
CA ASP A 288 -8.47 10.95 -5.38
C ASP A 288 -9.57 12.01 -5.22
N LEU A 289 -10.68 11.65 -4.59
CA LEU A 289 -11.81 12.54 -4.33
C LEU A 289 -11.49 13.60 -3.25
N ALA A 290 -10.44 13.41 -2.46
CA ALA A 290 -9.95 14.39 -1.50
C ALA A 290 -8.90 15.35 -2.10
N ASP A 291 -8.29 15.00 -3.24
CA ASP A 291 -7.25 15.79 -3.90
C ASP A 291 -7.44 15.82 -5.43
N PRO A 292 -8.36 16.68 -5.93
CA PRO A 292 -8.73 16.71 -7.35
C PRO A 292 -7.53 16.82 -8.30
N GLY A 293 -7.49 15.93 -9.29
CA GLY A 293 -6.41 15.85 -10.28
C GLY A 293 -5.21 15.02 -9.81
N LYS A 294 -5.23 14.46 -8.60
CA LYS A 294 -4.27 13.44 -8.17
C LYS A 294 -4.82 12.04 -8.39
N MET A 295 -3.90 11.12 -8.64
CA MET A 295 -4.16 9.70 -8.79
C MET A 295 -3.43 8.98 -7.65
N VAL A 296 -4.11 8.03 -7.00
CA VAL A 296 -3.54 7.28 -5.88
C VAL A 296 -3.78 5.78 -6.05
N PRO A 297 -2.83 4.92 -5.64
CA PRO A 297 -3.06 3.48 -5.57
C PRO A 297 -3.96 3.14 -4.40
N ALA A 298 -4.60 1.97 -4.46
CA ALA A 298 -5.43 1.48 -3.38
C ALA A 298 -5.48 -0.05 -3.35
N LEU A 299 -5.66 -0.61 -2.16
CA LEU A 299 -5.84 -2.06 -1.94
C LEU A 299 -6.84 -2.68 -2.94
N PRO A 300 -8.08 -2.18 -3.09
CA PRO A 300 -9.02 -2.78 -4.04
C PRO A 300 -8.53 -2.77 -5.48
N LEU A 301 -7.79 -1.74 -5.92
CA LEU A 301 -7.23 -1.67 -7.27
C LEU A 301 -6.14 -2.73 -7.46
N ASN A 302 -5.23 -2.84 -6.49
CA ASN A 302 -4.17 -3.85 -6.51
C ASN A 302 -4.75 -5.27 -6.54
N GLU A 303 -5.79 -5.54 -5.76
CA GLU A 303 -6.45 -6.86 -5.73
C GLU A 303 -7.21 -7.17 -7.03
N LEU A 304 -7.87 -6.19 -7.65
CA LEU A 304 -8.52 -6.35 -8.95
C LEU A 304 -7.51 -6.58 -10.07
N GLN A 305 -6.40 -5.83 -10.09
CA GLN A 305 -5.32 -6.03 -11.05
C GLN A 305 -4.69 -7.42 -10.89
N ALA A 306 -4.40 -7.83 -9.65
CA ALA A 306 -3.85 -9.14 -9.36
C ALA A 306 -4.81 -10.28 -9.75
N ALA A 307 -6.11 -10.14 -9.46
CA ALA A 307 -7.13 -11.11 -9.86
C ALA A 307 -7.24 -11.25 -11.39
N THR A 308 -6.92 -10.18 -12.14
CA THR A 308 -7.02 -10.17 -13.60
C THR A 308 -5.75 -10.69 -14.28
N TYR A 309 -4.56 -10.34 -13.76
CA TYR A 309 -3.31 -10.50 -14.50
C TYR A 309 -2.22 -11.34 -13.81
N GLN A 310 -2.33 -11.64 -12.51
CA GLN A 310 -1.31 -12.46 -11.86
C GLN A 310 -1.39 -13.89 -12.39
N ALA A 311 -0.29 -14.36 -12.97
CA ALA A 311 -0.16 -15.75 -13.40
C ALA A 311 0.03 -16.69 -12.19
N ALA A 312 -0.31 -17.97 -12.39
CA ALA A 312 -0.04 -18.99 -11.39
C ALA A 312 1.48 -19.19 -11.19
N PRO A 313 1.96 -19.47 -9.96
CA PRO A 313 1.16 -19.58 -8.75
C PRO A 313 0.79 -18.21 -8.18
N MET A 314 -0.49 -18.03 -7.85
CA MET A 314 -0.99 -16.82 -7.18
C MET A 314 -0.91 -16.98 -5.67
N ALA A 315 -0.36 -16.01 -4.98
CA ALA A 315 -0.44 -15.93 -3.54
C ALA A 315 -1.90 -15.60 -3.16
N THR A 316 -2.56 -16.53 -2.47
CA THR A 316 -3.88 -16.34 -1.83
C THR A 316 -3.80 -16.74 -0.36
N ILE A 317 -4.62 -16.15 0.51
CA ILE A 317 -4.51 -16.31 1.97
C ILE A 317 -4.52 -17.81 2.34
N PRO A 318 -3.45 -18.37 2.93
CA PRO A 318 -3.39 -19.78 3.28
C PRO A 318 -4.13 -20.11 4.58
N ALA A 319 -4.44 -21.39 4.80
CA ALA A 319 -5.21 -21.85 5.96
C ALA A 319 -4.52 -21.67 7.34
N ASN A 320 -3.22 -21.36 7.36
CA ASN A 320 -2.44 -21.14 8.59
C ASN A 320 -2.04 -19.67 8.78
N ASP A 321 -2.58 -18.77 7.96
CA ASP A 321 -2.39 -17.33 8.11
C ASP A 321 -2.89 -16.89 9.51
N PRO A 322 -2.05 -16.20 10.31
CA PRO A 322 -2.40 -15.66 11.62
C PRO A 322 -3.71 -14.87 11.68
N MET A 323 -4.01 -14.06 10.66
CA MET A 323 -5.21 -13.22 10.60
C MET A 323 -6.50 -14.04 10.47
N VAL A 324 -6.44 -15.28 9.97
CA VAL A 324 -7.63 -16.13 9.74
C VAL A 324 -7.79 -17.31 10.71
N LYS A 325 -6.92 -17.43 11.71
CA LYS A 325 -7.08 -18.38 12.82
C LYS A 325 -8.00 -17.86 13.91
N VAL A 326 -8.58 -18.77 14.70
CA VAL A 326 -9.22 -18.50 15.99
C VAL A 326 -8.35 -19.14 17.06
N GLY A 327 -7.60 -18.31 17.80
CA GLY A 327 -6.44 -18.80 18.55
C GLY A 327 -5.44 -19.43 17.57
N ASP A 328 -5.01 -20.67 17.83
CA ASP A 328 -4.15 -21.42 16.92
C ASP A 328 -4.89 -22.42 16.01
N THR A 329 -6.23 -22.38 16.02
CA THR A 329 -7.03 -23.28 15.19
C THR A 329 -7.45 -22.59 13.89
N MET A 330 -7.29 -23.28 12.77
CA MET A 330 -7.81 -22.82 11.48
C MET A 330 -9.33 -22.64 11.52
N SER A 331 -9.83 -21.57 10.90
CA SER A 331 -11.25 -21.34 10.71
C SER A 331 -11.58 -21.09 9.24
N LEU A 332 -12.23 -22.05 8.58
CA LEU A 332 -12.65 -21.92 7.18
C LEU A 332 -13.57 -20.72 6.97
N LYS A 333 -14.46 -20.46 7.95
CA LYS A 333 -15.37 -19.31 7.91
C LYS A 333 -14.58 -18.00 7.96
N LYS A 334 -13.63 -17.87 8.88
CA LYS A 334 -12.82 -16.66 9.03
C LYS A 334 -11.93 -16.44 7.80
N LEU A 335 -11.33 -17.51 7.28
CA LEU A 335 -10.58 -17.51 6.02
C LEU A 335 -11.42 -16.98 4.86
N ASN A 336 -12.61 -17.53 4.64
CA ASN A 336 -13.47 -17.10 3.54
C ASN A 336 -13.96 -15.66 3.71
N LEU A 337 -14.23 -15.21 4.94
CA LEU A 337 -14.54 -13.79 5.22
C LEU A 337 -13.36 -12.88 4.84
N TYR A 338 -12.13 -13.25 5.19
CA TYR A 338 -10.95 -12.46 4.79
C TYR A 338 -10.84 -12.41 3.26
N ARG A 339 -10.87 -13.57 2.60
CA ARG A 339 -10.70 -13.68 1.14
C ARG A 339 -11.70 -12.85 0.35
N VAL A 340 -12.99 -12.87 0.70
CA VAL A 340 -13.98 -12.02 0.01
C VAL A 340 -13.73 -10.53 0.26
N GLY A 341 -13.16 -10.18 1.41
CA GLY A 341 -12.74 -8.82 1.75
C GLY A 341 -11.61 -8.27 0.87
N VAL A 342 -10.86 -9.14 0.18
CA VAL A 342 -9.73 -8.80 -0.71
C VAL A 342 -9.88 -9.40 -2.11
N ASN A 343 -11.11 -9.62 -2.58
CA ASN A 343 -11.41 -10.14 -3.92
C ASN A 343 -10.74 -11.49 -4.26
N GLN A 344 -10.54 -12.35 -3.27
CA GLN A 344 -10.01 -13.70 -3.46
C GLN A 344 -11.12 -14.75 -3.47
N PRO A 345 -10.95 -15.85 -4.23
CA PRO A 345 -11.95 -16.91 -4.27
C PRO A 345 -12.07 -17.62 -2.91
N VAL A 346 -13.30 -17.85 -2.48
CA VAL A 346 -13.60 -18.69 -1.31
C VAL A 346 -13.21 -20.14 -1.58
N VAL A 347 -12.97 -20.88 -0.51
CA VAL A 347 -12.61 -22.30 -0.53
C VAL A 347 -13.60 -23.14 0.24
N GLN A 348 -13.73 -24.41 -0.16
CA GLN A 348 -14.68 -25.33 0.45
C GLN A 348 -14.06 -26.11 1.60
N ASN A 349 -12.73 -26.29 1.58
CA ASN A 349 -12.02 -27.03 2.62
C ASN A 349 -10.56 -26.56 2.75
N LYS A 350 -9.85 -27.13 3.74
CA LYS A 350 -8.45 -26.79 4.05
C LYS A 350 -7.48 -27.08 2.90
N ASN A 351 -7.72 -28.13 2.12
CA ASN A 351 -6.79 -28.55 1.08
C ASN A 351 -6.73 -27.52 -0.05
N ASP A 352 -7.86 -26.86 -0.34
CA ASP A 352 -7.95 -25.78 -1.32
C ASP A 352 -7.18 -24.51 -0.87
N ALA A 353 -6.84 -24.40 0.42
CA ALA A 353 -6.03 -23.33 1.01
C ALA A 353 -4.77 -23.88 1.70
N SER A 354 -4.18 -24.94 1.14
CA SER A 354 -3.05 -25.66 1.73
C SER A 354 -1.83 -24.75 1.99
N THR A 355 -1.50 -24.52 3.26
CA THR A 355 -0.29 -23.80 3.66
C THR A 355 0.97 -24.50 3.17
N SER A 356 1.00 -25.84 3.12
CA SER A 356 2.15 -26.56 2.58
C SER A 356 2.35 -26.26 1.08
N GLN A 357 1.27 -26.13 0.31
CA GLN A 357 1.38 -25.72 -1.09
C GLN A 357 1.80 -24.26 -1.22
N TYR A 358 1.26 -23.39 -0.37
CA TYR A 358 1.69 -21.99 -0.29
C TYR A 358 3.20 -21.88 -0.05
N CYS A 359 3.74 -22.61 0.94
CA CYS A 359 5.17 -22.63 1.24
C CYS A 359 6.03 -23.15 0.08
N LYS A 360 5.55 -24.14 -0.68
CA LYS A 360 6.25 -24.61 -1.89
C LYS A 360 6.31 -23.52 -2.97
N ASN A 361 5.22 -22.80 -3.19
CA ASN A 361 5.15 -21.71 -4.15
C ASN A 361 6.00 -20.51 -3.71
N LEU A 362 5.95 -20.16 -2.41
CA LEU A 362 6.80 -19.13 -1.82
C LEU A 362 8.28 -19.47 -2.03
N LEU A 363 8.68 -20.74 -1.79
CA LEU A 363 10.05 -21.19 -2.01
C LEU A 363 10.47 -21.13 -3.48
N SER A 364 9.58 -21.48 -4.41
CA SER A 364 9.92 -21.56 -5.83
C SER A 364 10.03 -20.19 -6.49
N VAL A 365 9.32 -19.18 -5.98
CA VAL A 365 9.26 -17.85 -6.60
C VAL A 365 10.11 -16.82 -5.86
N ALA A 366 9.86 -16.63 -4.56
CA ALA A 366 10.36 -15.47 -3.83
C ALA A 366 11.89 -15.35 -3.79
N PRO A 367 12.67 -16.41 -3.50
CA PRO A 367 14.13 -16.30 -3.44
C PRO A 367 14.76 -15.89 -4.77
N THR A 368 14.22 -16.36 -5.90
CA THR A 368 14.68 -15.98 -7.23
C THR A 368 14.31 -14.54 -7.53
N ARG A 369 13.08 -14.13 -7.23
CA ARG A 369 12.62 -12.75 -7.44
C ARG A 369 13.47 -11.75 -6.64
N ILE A 370 13.60 -11.94 -5.33
CA ILE A 370 14.40 -11.06 -4.45
C ILE A 370 15.86 -10.97 -4.91
N ARG A 371 16.42 -12.06 -5.46
CA ARG A 371 17.78 -12.07 -5.98
C ARG A 371 17.93 -11.26 -7.27
N ASN A 372 17.01 -11.44 -8.22
CA ASN A 372 17.04 -10.71 -9.49
C ASN A 372 16.85 -9.20 -9.27
N ASP A 373 15.99 -8.85 -8.33
CA ASP A 373 15.64 -7.47 -8.01
C ASP A 373 16.70 -6.76 -7.14
N LYS A 374 17.71 -7.50 -6.64
CA LYS A 374 18.72 -6.99 -5.70
C LYS A 374 19.40 -5.72 -6.22
N ALA A 375 19.76 -5.69 -7.50
CA ALA A 375 20.49 -4.56 -8.09
C ALA A 375 19.74 -3.24 -7.92
N PHE A 376 18.41 -3.28 -7.94
CA PHE A 376 17.52 -2.14 -7.81
C PHE A 376 17.10 -1.89 -6.36
N THR A 377 16.66 -2.95 -5.67
CA THR A 377 16.11 -2.86 -4.30
C THR A 377 17.17 -2.54 -3.24
N GLN A 378 18.45 -2.85 -3.46
CA GLN A 378 19.51 -2.47 -2.53
C GLN A 378 19.81 -0.96 -2.51
N LEU A 379 19.39 -0.24 -3.57
CA LEU A 379 19.57 1.21 -3.70
C LEU A 379 18.43 2.00 -3.06
N MET A 380 17.33 1.31 -2.70
CA MET A 380 16.15 1.92 -2.11
C MET A 380 16.19 1.82 -0.58
N PRO A 381 15.70 2.85 0.14
CA PRO A 381 15.59 2.79 1.60
C PRO A 381 14.68 1.64 2.03
N SER A 382 14.91 1.11 3.24
CA SER A 382 13.99 0.15 3.84
C SER A 382 12.64 0.83 4.13
N VAL A 383 11.55 0.09 3.96
CA VAL A 383 10.21 0.51 4.39
C VAL A 383 10.05 0.45 5.91
N ASP A 384 10.91 -0.34 6.58
CA ASP A 384 11.04 -0.37 8.04
C ASP A 384 12.54 -0.34 8.42
N PRO A 385 13.09 0.85 8.72
CA PRO A 385 14.48 1.01 9.14
C PRO A 385 14.85 0.31 10.46
N ALA A 386 13.87 -0.05 11.29
CA ALA A 386 14.12 -0.81 12.51
C ALA A 386 14.34 -2.31 12.24
N VAL A 387 13.92 -2.81 11.08
CA VAL A 387 14.05 -4.22 10.67
C VAL A 387 15.19 -4.41 9.68
N ALA A 388 15.41 -3.47 8.76
CA ALA A 388 16.39 -3.62 7.68
C ALA A 388 16.96 -2.28 7.22
N ASN A 389 18.17 -2.29 6.64
CA ASN A 389 18.83 -1.06 6.18
C ASN A 389 18.47 -0.61 4.76
N ASN A 390 17.95 -1.51 3.92
CA ASN A 390 17.48 -1.21 2.56
C ASN A 390 16.33 -2.17 2.16
N LEU A 391 15.66 -1.89 1.05
CA LEU A 391 14.53 -2.69 0.59
C LEU A 391 14.91 -4.15 0.28
N PHE A 392 16.11 -4.39 -0.27
CA PHE A 392 16.62 -5.75 -0.52
C PHE A 392 16.69 -6.59 0.77
N THR A 393 17.31 -6.06 1.82
CA THR A 393 17.45 -6.76 3.10
C THR A 393 16.13 -6.87 3.85
N PHE A 394 15.22 -5.90 3.65
CA PHE A 394 13.84 -5.97 4.14
C PHE A 394 13.10 -7.16 3.53
N LEU A 395 13.08 -7.30 2.20
CA LEU A 395 12.41 -8.40 1.51
C LEU A 395 12.99 -9.76 1.90
N ALA A 396 14.33 -9.85 2.04
CA ALA A 396 14.98 -11.06 2.52
C ALA A 396 14.59 -11.44 3.96
N GLN A 397 14.46 -10.44 4.85
CA GLN A 397 14.03 -10.66 6.22
C GLN A 397 12.54 -11.00 6.31
N ARG A 398 11.70 -10.35 5.49
CA ARG A 398 10.27 -10.64 5.33
C ARG A 398 10.05 -12.09 4.94
N PHE A 399 10.75 -12.58 3.90
CA PHE A 399 10.72 -13.99 3.53
C PHE A 399 11.04 -14.92 4.71
N ASN A 400 12.09 -14.62 5.47
CA ASN A 400 12.49 -15.46 6.61
C ASN A 400 11.47 -15.44 7.75
N ALA A 401 10.83 -14.29 8.01
CA ALA A 401 9.73 -14.18 8.97
C ALA A 401 8.55 -15.05 8.54
N THR A 402 8.11 -14.94 7.28
CA THR A 402 7.04 -15.79 6.71
C THR A 402 7.38 -17.27 6.76
N TRP A 403 8.63 -17.63 6.43
CA TRP A 403 9.10 -19.02 6.41
C TRP A 403 9.19 -19.65 7.81
N GLY A 404 9.50 -18.82 8.81
CA GLY A 404 9.80 -19.22 10.17
C GLY A 404 8.61 -19.75 10.95
N GLN A 405 8.89 -20.26 12.16
CA GLN A 405 7.90 -20.84 13.05
C GLN A 405 6.81 -19.83 13.46
N ASP A 406 7.20 -18.56 13.64
CA ASP A 406 6.30 -17.49 14.05
C ASP A 406 5.47 -16.92 12.88
N GLY A 407 5.78 -17.33 11.65
CA GLY A 407 4.97 -17.07 10.45
C GLY A 407 4.16 -18.30 10.05
N LEU A 408 4.34 -18.77 8.81
CA LEU A 408 3.61 -19.92 8.27
C LEU A 408 4.20 -21.28 8.65
N ASN A 409 5.35 -21.30 9.35
CA ASN A 409 6.06 -22.51 9.76
C ASN A 409 6.45 -23.42 8.58
N CYS A 410 6.78 -22.82 7.44
CA CYS A 410 7.11 -23.51 6.19
C CYS A 410 8.23 -24.54 6.35
N GLN A 411 9.24 -24.22 7.16
CA GLN A 411 10.34 -25.16 7.42
C GLN A 411 9.85 -26.51 7.95
N ASN A 412 8.91 -26.51 8.88
CA ASN A 412 8.39 -27.74 9.47
C ASN A 412 7.33 -28.40 8.60
N LEU A 413 6.55 -27.62 7.85
CA LEU A 413 5.49 -28.11 6.96
C LEU A 413 6.04 -28.87 5.75
N ILE A 414 7.13 -28.38 5.14
CA ILE A 414 7.70 -28.99 3.93
C ILE A 414 9.11 -29.57 4.13
N LYS A 415 9.62 -29.57 5.37
CA LYS A 415 10.92 -30.12 5.77
C LYS A 415 12.11 -29.52 5.03
N GLN A 416 12.06 -28.22 4.75
CA GLN A 416 13.14 -27.49 4.07
C GLN A 416 13.61 -26.29 4.89
N LYS A 417 14.93 -26.10 4.99
CA LYS A 417 15.48 -24.90 5.62
C LYS A 417 15.31 -23.69 4.70
N SER A 418 15.22 -22.50 5.27
CA SER A 418 15.23 -21.28 4.45
C SER A 418 16.47 -21.25 3.53
N PRO A 419 16.29 -20.92 2.24
CA PRO A 419 17.40 -20.69 1.32
C PRO A 419 18.07 -19.32 1.52
N ILE A 420 17.46 -18.41 2.27
CA ILE A 420 17.96 -17.05 2.48
C ILE A 420 18.59 -16.94 3.87
N LYS A 421 19.88 -16.63 3.92
CA LYS A 421 20.59 -16.29 5.16
C LYS A 421 20.72 -14.77 5.25
N VAL A 422 20.00 -14.17 6.20
CA VAL A 422 20.11 -12.75 6.55
C VAL A 422 21.22 -12.56 7.58
N THR A 423 22.00 -11.48 7.43
CA THR A 423 23.00 -11.03 8.40
C THR A 423 22.47 -9.81 9.13
N MET A 424 22.43 -9.87 10.45
CA MET A 424 22.02 -8.77 11.31
C MET A 424 23.22 -7.99 11.83
N ASN A 425 23.07 -6.69 12.05
CA ASN A 425 24.01 -5.92 12.86
C ASN A 425 23.77 -6.13 14.36
N LYS A 426 24.53 -5.44 15.22
CA LYS A 426 24.42 -5.56 16.68
C LYS A 426 23.07 -5.12 17.24
N GLN A 427 22.31 -4.32 16.48
CA GLN A 427 20.99 -3.80 16.82
C GLN A 427 19.86 -4.71 16.32
N GLY A 428 20.17 -5.84 15.66
CA GLY A 428 19.16 -6.75 15.10
C GLY A 428 18.62 -6.31 13.75
N ILE A 429 19.20 -5.29 13.12
CA ILE A 429 18.78 -4.77 11.80
C ILE A 429 19.45 -5.60 10.71
N ALA A 430 18.68 -6.04 9.72
CA ALA A 430 19.18 -6.74 8.55
C ALA A 430 20.07 -5.82 7.71
N VAL A 431 21.31 -6.24 7.47
CA VAL A 431 22.31 -5.46 6.72
C VAL A 431 22.87 -6.17 5.50
N ASN A 432 22.64 -7.49 5.39
CA ASN A 432 23.00 -8.26 4.21
C ASN A 432 22.12 -9.52 4.10
N ALA A 433 22.00 -10.06 2.90
CA ALA A 433 21.35 -11.35 2.66
C ALA A 433 22.11 -12.15 1.59
N THR A 434 22.21 -13.46 1.80
CA THR A 434 22.84 -14.42 0.90
C THR A 434 21.88 -15.57 0.59
N PHE A 435 21.94 -16.09 -0.62
CA PHE A 435 21.10 -17.19 -1.08
C PHE A 435 21.95 -18.44 -1.23
N LYS A 436 21.46 -19.57 -0.74
CA LYS A 436 22.11 -20.86 -1.00
C LYS A 436 21.99 -21.21 -2.49
N GLY A 437 23.05 -21.83 -3.04
CA GLY A 437 23.21 -22.13 -4.47
C GLY A 437 22.02 -22.88 -5.08
N ASN A 438 21.83 -22.65 -6.39
CA ASN A 438 20.74 -23.08 -7.27
C ASN A 438 19.86 -24.23 -6.76
N LEU A 439 18.70 -23.89 -6.20
CA LEU A 439 17.63 -24.84 -5.89
C LEU A 439 16.98 -25.50 -7.13
N PHE A 440 17.47 -25.23 -8.34
CA PHE A 440 16.87 -25.66 -9.60
C PHE A 440 17.65 -26.74 -10.36
N ASP A 441 18.84 -27.16 -9.91
CA ASP A 441 19.58 -28.27 -10.56
C ASP A 441 19.08 -29.67 -10.14
N SER A 442 18.05 -29.78 -9.30
CA SER A 442 17.55 -31.07 -8.79
C SER A 442 16.08 -31.40 -9.12
N MET A 443 15.45 -30.67 -10.05
CA MET A 443 14.08 -30.99 -10.52
C MET A 443 13.98 -31.12 -12.05
N GLY A 444 15.10 -31.43 -12.70
CA GLY A 444 15.15 -31.78 -14.12
C GLY A 444 15.99 -33.03 -14.32
N ASN A 445 15.37 -34.19 -14.11
CA ASN A 445 15.64 -35.47 -14.79
C ASN A 445 14.40 -36.37 -14.63
#